data_AF-A0A3D1S229-F1
#
_entry.id   AF-A0A3D1S229-F1
#
_cell.length_a   1.000
_cell.length_b   1.000
_cell.length_c   1.000
_cell.angle_alpha   90.00
_cell.angle_beta   90.00
_cell.angle_gamma   90.00
#
_symmetry.space_group_name_H-M   'P 1'
#
loop_
_entity.id
_entity.type
_entity.pdbx_description
1 polymer ?
#
loop_
_entity_poly.entity_id
_entity_poly.type
_entity_poly.pdbx_seq_one_letter_code
_entity_poly.pdbx_strand_id
1 'polypeptide(L)' 'MYKIITPTTEQQLEQYFAFRWQILKAPFNFPIGSEKDEYESV' A
#
# COMPACT_ATOMS: atom_id res chain seq x y z
N MET A 1 5.39 16.66 12.83
CA MET A 1 4.33 15.95 13.59
C MET A 1 3.88 14.78 12.73
N TYR A 2 3.90 13.56 13.26
CA TYR A 2 3.39 12.41 12.51
C TYR A 2 1.86 12.34 12.65
N LYS A 3 1.17 12.01 11.57
CA LYS A 3 -0.29 11.85 11.54
C LYS A 3 -0.60 10.39 11.25
N ILE A 4 -1.36 9.77 12.14
CA ILE A 4 -1.93 8.45 11.89
C ILE A 4 -3.26 8.65 11.17
N ILE A 5 -3.43 7.99 10.04
CA ILE A 5 -4.64 8.06 9.22
C ILE A 5 -5.09 6.62 8.98
N THR A 6 -6.35 6.33 9.29
CA THR A 6 -7.00 5.10 8.86
C THR A 6 -7.72 5.40 7.54
N PRO A 7 -7.43 4.69 6.43
CA PRO A 7 -8.18 4.85 5.20
C PRO A 7 -9.66 4.55 5.44
N THR A 8 -10.55 5.45 5.00
CA THR A 8 -12.02 5.28 5.11
C THR A 8 -12.70 5.24 3.75
N THR A 9 -11.95 5.42 2.67
CA THR A 9 -12.45 5.40 1.28
C THR A 9 -11.56 4.50 0.45
N GLU A 10 -12.11 3.93 -0.63
CA GLU A 10 -11.36 3.08 -1.56
C GLU A 10 -10.14 3.81 -2.12
N GLN A 11 -10.28 5.08 -2.48
CA GLN A 11 -9.18 5.88 -3.01
C GLN A 11 -8.04 6.06 -1.99
N GLN A 12 -8.36 6.23 -0.70
CA GLN A 12 -7.33 6.30 0.35
C GLN A 12 -6.64 4.95 0.56
N LEU A 13 -7.39 3.85 0.39
CA LEU A 13 -6.85 2.50 0.50
C LEU A 13 -5.91 2.20 -0.67
N GLU A 14 -6.27 2.60 -1.89
CA GLU A 14 -5.40 2.53 -3.07
C GLU A 14 -4.12 3.34 -2.88
N GLN A 15 -4.23 4.57 -2.37
CA GLN A 15 -3.07 5.41 -2.06
C GLN A 15 -2.14 4.77 -1.02
N TYR A 16 -2.71 4.14 0.00
CA TYR A 16 -1.94 3.40 1.01
C TYR A 16 -1.14 2.26 0.38
N PHE A 17 -1.77 1.43 -0.46
CA PHE A 17 -1.08 0.32 -1.13
C PHE A 17 -0.02 0.81 -2.12
N ALA A 18 -0.33 1.82 -2.94
CA ALA A 18 0.64 2.43 -3.84
C ALA A 18 1.87 2.95 -3.08
N PHE A 19 1.66 3.62 -1.95
CA PHE A 19 2.74 4.10 -1.09
C PHE A 19 3.56 2.95 -0.50
N ARG A 20 2.91 1.91 0.01
CA ARG A 20 3.59 0.70 0.54
C ARG A 20 4.47 0.04 -0.52
N TRP A 21 3.96 -0.11 -1.74
CA TRP A 21 4.73 -0.64 -2.88
C TRP A 21 5.95 0.23 -3.17
N GLN A 22 5.76 1.55 -3.28
CA GLN A 22 6.83 2.49 -3.63
C GLN A 22 7.98 2.43 -2.62
N ILE A 23 7.69 2.29 -1.33
CA ILE A 23 8.71 2.28 -0.27
C ILE A 23 9.35 0.90 -0.10
N LEU A 24 8.57 -0.18 -0.17
CA LEU A 24 9.05 -1.52 0.23
C LEU A 24 9.39 -2.44 -0.95
N LYS A 25 8.80 -2.22 -2.12
CA LYS A 25 8.85 -3.16 -3.26
C LYS A 25 9.58 -2.56 -4.45
N ALA A 26 9.31 -1.30 -4.78
CA ALA A 26 9.93 -0.61 -5.92
C ALA A 26 11.48 -0.59 -5.86
N PRO A 27 12.14 -0.36 -4.71
CA PRO A 27 13.62 -0.38 -4.64
C PRO A 27 14.25 -1.72 -5.01
N PHE A 28 13.47 -2.81 -4.94
CA PHE A 28 13.91 -4.16 -5.29
C PHE A 28 13.29 -4.65 -6.61
N ASN A 29 12.69 -3.75 -7.40
CA ASN A 29 12.15 -4.01 -8.73
C ASN A 29 11.02 -5.07 -8.79
N PHE A 30 10.25 -5.21 -7.71
CA PHE A 30 9.05 -6.06 -7.69
C PHE A 30 7.89 -5.42 -8.50
N PRO A 31 6.99 -6.23 -9.09
CA PRO A 31 5.86 -5.71 -9.86
C PRO A 31 4.85 -4.95 -8.99
N ILE A 32 4.15 -3.97 -9.58
CA ILE A 32 3.00 -3.30 -8.95
C ILE A 32 1.91 -4.35 -8.67
N GLY A 33 1.24 -4.25 -7.52
CA GLY A 33 0.29 -5.25 -7.03
C GLY A 33 0.91 -6.26 -6.06
N SER A 34 2.24 -6.35 -5.98
CA SER A 34 2.95 -7.25 -5.04
C SER A 34 3.01 -6.72 -3.60
N GLU A 35 2.43 -5.54 -3.35
CA GLU A 35 2.26 -4.98 -2.01
C GLU A 35 1.14 -5.64 -1.22
N LYS A 36 0.25 -6.39 -1.89
CA LYS A 36 -0.86 -7.13 -1.27
C LYS A 36 -0.44 -8.54 -0.87
N ASP A 37 -0.83 -9.00 0.32
CA ASP A 37 -0.63 -10.38 0.77
C ASP A 37 -1.94 -11.20 0.79
N GLU A 38 -1.82 -12.49 1.14
CA GLU A 38 -2.95 -13.44 1.18
C GLU A 38 -4.06 -13.04 2.15
N TYR A 39 -3.76 -12.21 3.16
CA TYR A 39 -4.74 -11.72 4.14
C TYR A 39 -5.35 -10.38 3.74
N GLU A 40 -4.88 -9.76 2.66
CA GLU A 40 -5.40 -8.49 2.13
C GLU A 40 -6.41 -8.70 0.99
N SER A 41 -6.81 -9.95 0.77
CA SER A 41 -7.83 -10.37 -0.20
C SER A 41 -9.26 -10.41 0.36
N VAL A 42 -9.45 -10.11 1.65
CA VAL A 42 -10.73 -10.20 2.38
C VAL A 42 -11.41 -8.84 2.56
#